data_AF-A0A1C6MI10-F1
#
_entry.id   AF-A0A1C6MI10-F1
#
_cell.length_a   1.000
_cell.length_b   1.000
_cell.length_c   1.000
_cell.angle_alpha   90.00
_cell.angle_beta   90.00
_cell.angle_gamma   90.00
#
_symmetry.space_group_name_H-M   'P 1'
#
loop_
_entity.id
_entity.type
_entity.pdbx_description
1 polymer ?
#
loop_
_entity_poly.entity_id
_entity_poly.type
_entity_poly.pdbx_seq_one_letter_code
_entity_poly.pdbx_strand_id
1 'polypeptide(L)'
;MSASQEQQRGFEPATGDGPAVPKADGGRAGEVRTAFEGMLQIRRLTGAGRVDPEGVPAPWELHRPLRAVALALEAAGIPASAVGPAGERSATGYRVCEGETSGSVRVEWAGPPGSGAAHEEDDALTECAAVLRRLGWTALLYRGPRRRRFLEVEPPPAARH
;
A
#
# COMPACT_ATOMS: atom_id res chain seq x y z
N MET A 1 6.78 -29.94 14.09
CA MET A 1 7.69 -28.82 13.76
C MET A 1 7.00 -27.85 12.82
N SER A 2 6.05 -27.02 13.27
CA SER A 2 5.30 -26.13 12.35
C SER A 2 4.92 -24.75 12.89
N ALA A 3 4.79 -24.53 14.20
CA ALA A 3 4.49 -23.19 14.72
C ALA A 3 5.67 -22.19 14.58
N SER A 4 6.92 -22.69 14.56
CA SER A 4 8.13 -21.85 14.50
C SER A 4 8.47 -21.31 13.11
N GLN A 5 7.89 -21.88 12.04
CA GLN A 5 8.12 -21.45 10.64
C GLN A 5 7.18 -20.30 10.24
N GLU A 6 5.97 -20.23 10.82
CA GLU A 6 5.05 -19.10 10.61
C GLU A 6 5.55 -17.84 11.34
N GLN A 7 6.15 -17.99 12.52
CA GLN A 7 6.79 -16.89 13.25
C GLN A 7 8.00 -16.27 12.53
N GLN A 8 8.55 -16.93 11.50
CA GLN A 8 9.69 -16.45 10.70
C GLN A 8 9.29 -15.78 9.39
N ARG A 9 8.00 -15.72 9.05
CA ARG A 9 7.53 -14.86 7.96
C ARG A 9 7.20 -13.48 8.52
N GLY A 10 8.03 -12.49 8.19
CA GLY A 10 7.75 -11.10 8.58
C GLY A 10 6.36 -10.64 8.09
N PHE A 11 5.79 -9.64 8.77
CA PHE A 11 4.43 -9.14 8.52
C PHE A 11 4.17 -8.83 7.04
N GLU A 12 3.12 -9.42 6.45
CA GLU A 12 2.72 -9.15 5.07
C GLU A 12 1.48 -8.24 5.03
N PRO A 13 1.57 -7.04 4.43
CA PRO A 13 0.44 -6.13 4.28
C PRO A 13 -0.55 -6.63 3.21
N ALA A 14 -1.80 -6.23 3.32
CA ALA A 14 -2.82 -6.54 2.34
C ALA A 14 -2.52 -5.77 1.04
N THR A 15 -2.34 -6.49 -0.06
CA THR A 15 -2.06 -5.89 -1.39
C THR A 15 -3.33 -5.69 -2.22
N GLY A 16 -4.47 -6.24 -1.80
CA GLY A 16 -5.70 -6.24 -2.59
C GLY A 16 -5.89 -7.48 -3.48
N ASP A 17 -4.84 -8.29 -3.67
CA ASP A 17 -4.87 -9.54 -4.45
C ASP A 17 -4.96 -10.80 -3.57
N GLY A 18 -4.98 -10.63 -2.25
CA GLY A 18 -5.15 -11.72 -1.28
C GLY A 18 -6.61 -12.02 -0.95
N PRO A 19 -6.85 -13.05 -0.12
CA PRO A 19 -8.18 -13.31 0.43
C PRO A 19 -8.67 -12.14 1.29
N ALA A 20 -9.98 -12.04 1.49
CA ALA A 20 -10.56 -11.03 2.36
C ALA A 20 -10.00 -11.17 3.78
N VAL A 21 -9.46 -10.07 4.30
CA VAL A 21 -9.01 -10.01 5.70
C VAL A 21 -10.25 -9.93 6.58
N PRO A 22 -10.44 -10.86 7.55
CA PRO A 22 -11.59 -10.85 8.43
C PRO A 22 -11.74 -9.50 9.15
N LYS A 23 -12.94 -8.91 9.08
CA LYS A 23 -13.29 -7.77 9.92
C LYS A 23 -13.57 -8.29 11.33
N ALA A 24 -12.77 -7.84 12.29
CA ALA A 24 -13.01 -7.89 13.74
C ALA A 24 -12.45 -9.10 14.51
N ASP A 25 -11.20 -8.96 14.89
CA ASP A 25 -10.76 -9.27 16.27
C ASP A 25 -9.68 -8.28 16.78
N GLY A 26 -9.45 -7.16 16.07
CA GLY A 26 -8.50 -6.10 16.46
C GLY A 26 -7.02 -6.50 16.34
N GLY A 27 -6.72 -7.81 16.30
CA GLY A 27 -5.37 -8.37 16.12
C GLY A 27 -4.68 -7.82 14.88
N ARG A 28 -5.34 -7.87 13.72
CA ARG A 28 -4.78 -7.33 12.47
C ARG A 28 -4.43 -5.85 12.57
N ALA A 29 -5.30 -5.03 13.16
CA ALA A 29 -5.03 -3.61 13.32
C ALA A 29 -3.80 -3.37 14.24
N GLY A 30 -3.64 -4.19 15.28
CA GLY A 30 -2.46 -4.17 16.13
C GLY A 30 -1.16 -4.56 15.39
N GLU A 31 -1.22 -5.61 14.57
CA GLU A 31 -0.09 -6.05 13.74
C GLU A 31 0.31 -5.00 12.70
N VAL A 32 -0.66 -4.45 11.97
CA VAL A 32 -0.45 -3.37 10.98
C VAL A 32 0.20 -2.16 11.64
N ARG A 33 -0.33 -1.71 12.79
CA ARG A 33 0.25 -0.60 13.55
C ARG A 33 1.69 -0.89 13.97
N THR A 34 1.96 -2.08 14.51
CA THR A 34 3.30 -2.48 14.93
C THR A 34 4.29 -2.48 13.75
N ALA A 35 3.87 -3.03 12.61
CA ALA A 35 4.68 -3.05 11.40
C ALA A 35 4.95 -1.64 10.86
N PHE A 36 3.93 -0.78 10.84
CA PHE A 36 4.04 0.60 10.38
C PHE A 36 4.91 1.47 11.29
N GLU A 37 4.75 1.37 12.62
CA GLU A 37 5.61 2.04 13.60
C GLU A 37 7.08 1.59 13.47
N GLY A 38 7.30 0.30 13.23
CA GLY A 38 8.62 -0.26 12.94
C GLY A 38 9.24 0.34 11.67
N MET A 39 8.45 0.49 10.60
CA MET A 39 8.90 1.14 9.36
C MET A 39 9.31 2.61 9.63
N LEU A 40 8.48 3.38 10.34
CA LEU A 40 8.81 4.76 10.71
C LEU A 40 10.05 4.85 11.60
N GLN A 41 10.25 3.90 12.52
CA GLN A 41 11.47 3.84 13.33
C GLN A 41 12.71 3.63 12.47
N ILE A 42 12.65 2.76 11.45
CA ILE A 42 13.79 2.58 10.53
C ILE A 42 14.05 3.87 9.74
N ARG A 43 13.00 4.57 9.27
CA ARG A 43 13.14 5.89 8.62
C ARG A 43 13.86 6.89 9.53
N ARG A 44 13.44 7.02 10.80
CA ARG A 44 14.11 7.87 11.80
C ARG A 44 15.60 7.56 11.96
N LEU A 45 15.95 6.28 12.07
CA LEU A 45 17.34 5.85 12.29
C LEU A 45 18.21 6.05 11.03
N THR A 46 17.68 5.71 9.85
CA THR A 46 18.42 5.78 8.58
C THR A 46 18.44 7.19 7.98
N GLY A 47 17.47 8.03 8.34
CA GLY A 47 17.35 9.42 7.96
C GLY A 47 17.90 10.41 9.00
N ALA A 48 18.66 9.94 10.00
CA ALA A 48 19.19 10.79 11.07
C ALA A 48 19.91 12.03 10.50
N GLY A 49 19.52 13.22 10.98
CA GLY A 49 20.02 14.51 10.51
C GLY A 49 19.17 15.20 9.43
N ARG A 50 18.12 14.55 8.91
CA ARG A 50 17.11 15.21 8.08
C ARG A 50 16.12 16.01 8.93
N VAL A 51 15.59 17.10 8.37
CA VAL A 51 14.54 17.92 9.00
C VAL A 51 13.28 17.11 9.26
N ASP A 52 12.90 16.26 8.30
CA ASP A 52 11.81 15.30 8.41
C ASP A 52 12.32 13.91 8.00
N PRO A 53 12.83 13.11 8.95
CA PRO A 53 13.37 11.80 8.65
C PRO A 53 12.27 10.77 8.35
N GLU A 54 11.02 11.00 8.75
CA GLU A 54 9.90 10.10 8.47
C GLU A 54 9.21 10.43 7.15
N GLY A 55 9.29 11.67 6.68
CA GLY A 55 8.72 12.13 5.42
C GLY A 55 9.48 11.71 4.16
N VAL A 56 10.49 10.84 4.26
CA VAL A 56 11.22 10.29 3.10
C VAL A 56 11.30 8.77 3.24
N PRO A 57 10.92 7.99 2.21
CA PRO A 57 11.10 6.54 2.22
C PRO A 57 12.56 6.14 2.43
N ALA A 58 12.79 5.18 3.33
CA ALA A 58 14.12 4.65 3.59
C ALA A 58 14.62 3.80 2.40
N PRO A 59 15.94 3.61 2.24
CA PRO A 59 16.49 2.86 1.11
C PRO A 59 15.90 1.45 0.94
N TRP A 60 15.59 0.74 2.03
CA TRP A 60 15.01 -0.60 1.94
C TRP A 60 13.56 -0.60 1.41
N GLU A 61 12.81 0.48 1.64
CA GLU A 61 11.45 0.63 1.10
C GLU A 61 11.50 0.76 -0.42
N LEU A 62 12.52 1.45 -0.94
CA LEU A 62 12.76 1.57 -2.38
C LEU A 62 13.10 0.24 -3.04
N HIS A 63 13.64 -0.73 -2.29
CA HIS A 63 13.88 -2.10 -2.77
C HIS A 63 12.63 -2.99 -2.68
N ARG A 64 11.61 -2.59 -1.92
CA ARG A 64 10.34 -3.33 -1.75
C ARG A 64 9.13 -2.37 -1.77
N PRO A 65 8.97 -1.58 -2.83
CA PRO A 65 8.04 -0.45 -2.82
C PRO A 65 6.58 -0.92 -2.74
N LEU A 66 6.23 -2.03 -3.39
CA LEU A 66 4.88 -2.61 -3.32
C LEU A 66 4.47 -2.88 -1.87
N ARG A 67 5.35 -3.50 -1.09
CA ARG A 67 5.10 -3.82 0.32
C ARG A 67 5.01 -2.55 1.17
N ALA A 68 5.87 -1.57 0.95
CA ALA A 68 5.84 -0.30 1.68
C ALA A 68 4.55 0.50 1.40
N VAL A 69 4.13 0.57 0.14
CA VAL A 69 2.88 1.23 -0.28
C VAL A 69 1.66 0.51 0.31
N ALA A 70 1.60 -0.82 0.21
CA ALA A 70 0.50 -1.60 0.79
C ALA A 70 0.40 -1.41 2.32
N LEU A 71 1.53 -1.44 3.04
CA LEU A 71 1.56 -1.22 4.48
C LEU A 71 1.08 0.19 4.85
N ALA A 72 1.47 1.21 4.09
CA ALA A 72 1.04 2.59 4.32
C ALA A 72 -0.48 2.77 4.14
N LEU A 73 -1.06 2.20 3.09
CA LEU A 73 -2.50 2.28 2.82
C LEU A 73 -3.30 1.49 3.88
N GLU A 74 -2.84 0.31 4.26
CA GLU A 74 -3.48 -0.50 5.29
C GLU A 74 -3.41 0.17 6.66
N ALA A 75 -2.26 0.77 7.03
CA ALA A 75 -2.09 1.51 8.27
C ALA A 75 -2.95 2.79 8.32
N ALA A 76 -3.25 3.38 7.17
CA ALA A 76 -4.21 4.49 7.06
C ALA A 76 -5.67 4.04 7.17
N GLY A 77 -5.94 2.73 7.23
CA GLY A 77 -7.29 2.17 7.34
C GLY A 77 -8.08 2.17 6.02
N ILE A 78 -7.43 2.44 4.89
CA ILE A 78 -8.07 2.34 3.58
C ILE A 78 -8.32 0.84 3.31
N PRO A 79 -9.53 0.42 2.89
CA PRO A 79 -9.80 -0.99 2.67
C PRO A 79 -9.01 -1.52 1.48
N ALA A 80 -8.37 -2.68 1.64
CA ALA A 80 -7.83 -3.44 0.53
C ALA A 80 -8.96 -4.15 -0.23
N SER A 81 -8.78 -4.30 -1.54
CA SER A 81 -9.58 -5.23 -2.33
C SER A 81 -9.34 -6.67 -1.87
N ALA A 82 -10.13 -7.61 -2.37
CA ALA A 82 -9.91 -9.02 -2.07
C ALA A 82 -10.35 -9.90 -3.23
N VAL A 83 -9.79 -11.10 -3.30
CA VAL A 83 -10.23 -12.16 -4.20
C VAL A 83 -10.88 -13.31 -3.42
N GLY A 84 -11.88 -13.93 -4.02
CA GLY A 84 -12.45 -15.20 -3.57
C GLY A 84 -11.61 -16.40 -4.00
N PRO A 85 -12.00 -17.62 -3.61
CA PRO A 85 -11.27 -18.84 -3.93
C PRO A 85 -11.11 -19.12 -5.43
N ALA A 86 -12.01 -18.60 -6.28
CA ALA A 86 -11.94 -18.75 -7.73
C ALA A 86 -11.27 -17.53 -8.42
N GLY A 87 -10.65 -16.62 -7.65
CA GLY A 87 -9.89 -15.48 -8.15
C GLY A 87 -10.74 -14.24 -8.52
N GLU A 88 -12.07 -14.34 -8.40
CA GLU A 88 -13.00 -13.24 -8.58
C GLU A 88 -12.88 -12.21 -7.46
N ARG A 89 -13.09 -10.93 -7.76
CA ARG A 89 -13.10 -9.90 -6.70
C ARG A 89 -14.27 -10.12 -5.76
N SER A 90 -13.97 -10.17 -4.46
CA SER A 90 -14.95 -10.39 -3.38
C SER A 90 -15.14 -9.16 -2.48
N ALA A 91 -14.20 -8.20 -2.51
CA ALA A 91 -14.31 -6.92 -1.81
C ALA A 91 -13.80 -5.75 -2.65
N THR A 92 -14.42 -4.58 -2.45
CA THR A 92 -13.96 -3.32 -3.04
C THR A 92 -12.89 -2.69 -2.17
N GLY A 93 -11.81 -2.21 -2.80
CA GLY A 93 -10.75 -1.48 -2.11
C GLY A 93 -9.55 -1.22 -3.00
N TYR A 94 -8.45 -0.79 -2.39
CA TYR A 94 -7.21 -0.59 -3.12
C TYR A 94 -6.62 -1.93 -3.56
N ARG A 95 -5.96 -1.91 -4.71
CA ARG A 95 -5.11 -3.00 -5.19
C ARG A 95 -3.75 -2.41 -5.54
N VAL A 96 -2.69 -2.95 -4.96
CA VAL A 96 -1.31 -2.57 -5.20
C VAL A 96 -0.65 -3.64 -6.07
N CYS A 97 -0.10 -3.24 -7.20
CA CYS A 97 0.69 -4.11 -8.07
C CYS A 97 1.95 -3.41 -8.56
N GLU A 98 2.82 -4.14 -9.25
CA GLU A 98 3.97 -3.52 -9.93
C GLU A 98 3.49 -2.46 -10.92
N GLY A 99 4.19 -1.32 -10.94
CA GLY A 99 3.96 -0.26 -11.93
C GLY A 99 4.64 -0.57 -13.26
N GLU A 100 4.56 0.37 -14.20
CA GLU A 100 5.12 0.16 -15.54
C GLU A 100 6.65 0.27 -15.55
N THR A 101 7.21 1.03 -14.61
CA THR A 101 8.66 1.22 -14.48
C THR A 101 9.24 0.43 -13.31
N SER A 102 10.50 0.01 -13.41
CA SER A 102 11.16 -0.72 -12.32
C SER A 102 11.20 0.12 -11.04
N GLY A 103 10.68 -0.45 -9.94
CA GLY A 103 10.61 0.23 -8.65
C GLY A 103 9.39 1.15 -8.47
N SER A 104 8.55 1.30 -9.49
CA SER A 104 7.24 1.95 -9.37
C SER A 104 6.15 0.97 -8.93
N VAL A 105 5.08 1.53 -8.39
CA VAL A 105 3.95 0.78 -7.87
C VAL A 105 2.67 1.39 -8.42
N ARG A 106 1.80 0.54 -8.94
CA ARG A 106 0.48 0.94 -9.40
C ARG A 106 -0.56 0.65 -8.33
N VAL A 107 -1.37 1.66 -8.01
CA VAL A 107 -2.52 1.51 -7.10
C VAL A 107 -3.82 1.70 -7.89
N GLU A 108 -4.69 0.71 -7.82
CA GLU A 108 -6.00 0.70 -8.48
C GLU A 108 -7.11 0.67 -7.43
N TRP A 109 -8.32 1.09 -7.80
CA TRP A 109 -9.53 0.82 -7.01
C TRP A 109 -10.32 -0.30 -7.68
N ALA A 110 -10.35 -1.46 -7.03
CA ALA A 110 -10.87 -2.70 -7.60
C ALA A 110 -11.95 -3.31 -6.69
N GLY A 111 -13.00 -3.84 -7.30
CA GLY A 111 -14.08 -4.50 -6.59
C GLY A 111 -14.87 -5.49 -7.45
N PRO A 112 -15.81 -6.23 -6.86
CA PRO A 112 -16.69 -7.15 -7.58
C PRO A 112 -17.47 -6.46 -8.71
N PRO A 113 -17.90 -7.20 -9.75
CA PRO A 113 -18.83 -6.67 -10.74
C PRO A 113 -20.08 -6.07 -10.08
N GLY A 114 -20.47 -4.87 -10.50
CA GLY A 114 -21.65 -4.17 -9.93
C GLY A 114 -21.43 -3.49 -8.58
N SER A 115 -20.25 -3.58 -7.97
CA SER A 115 -19.95 -2.99 -6.65
C SER A 115 -19.95 -1.46 -6.59
N GLY A 116 -19.93 -0.78 -7.73
CA GLY A 116 -19.79 0.68 -7.77
C GLY A 116 -18.35 1.20 -7.72
N ALA A 117 -17.34 0.32 -7.60
CA ALA A 117 -15.91 0.69 -7.54
C ALA A 117 -15.48 1.65 -8.68
N ALA A 118 -16.14 1.57 -9.84
CA ALA A 118 -15.88 2.47 -10.95
C ALA A 118 -16.24 3.94 -10.70
N HIS A 119 -17.27 4.18 -9.90
CA HIS A 119 -17.74 5.51 -9.57
C HIS A 119 -16.95 6.08 -8.38
N GLU A 120 -16.48 5.22 -7.48
CA GLU A 120 -15.72 5.58 -6.28
C GLU A 120 -14.22 5.82 -6.54
N GLU A 121 -13.68 5.31 -7.66
CA GLU A 121 -12.23 5.27 -7.89
C GLU A 121 -11.54 6.64 -7.81
N ASP A 122 -12.23 7.73 -8.15
CA ASP A 122 -11.63 9.07 -8.11
C ASP A 122 -11.36 9.52 -6.67
N ASP A 123 -12.39 9.46 -5.83
CA ASP A 123 -12.31 9.87 -4.43
C ASP A 123 -11.36 8.96 -3.67
N ALA A 124 -11.49 7.64 -3.87
CA ALA A 124 -10.67 6.65 -3.19
C ALA A 124 -9.19 6.74 -3.57
N LEU A 125 -8.86 6.92 -4.87
CA LEU A 125 -7.46 7.10 -5.28
C LEU A 125 -6.91 8.46 -4.86
N THR A 126 -7.74 9.48 -4.74
CA THR A 126 -7.32 10.78 -4.18
C THR A 126 -6.93 10.64 -2.71
N GLU A 127 -7.68 9.86 -1.93
CA GLU A 127 -7.36 9.54 -0.54
C GLU A 127 -6.05 8.74 -0.43
N CYS A 128 -5.88 7.68 -1.23
CA CYS A 128 -4.64 6.91 -1.31
C CYS A 128 -3.43 7.82 -1.63
N ALA A 129 -3.56 8.71 -2.61
CA ALA A 129 -2.49 9.63 -2.98
C ALA A 129 -2.13 10.58 -1.83
N ALA A 130 -3.11 11.06 -1.07
CA ALA A 130 -2.87 11.94 0.07
C ALA A 130 -2.08 11.24 1.18
N VAL A 131 -2.39 9.98 1.49
CA VAL A 131 -1.63 9.16 2.44
C VAL A 131 -0.19 9.00 1.98
N LEU A 132 0.01 8.57 0.74
CA LEU A 132 1.33 8.24 0.20
C LEU A 132 2.23 9.48 0.09
N ARG A 133 1.68 10.63 -0.32
CA ARG A 133 2.41 11.90 -0.40
C ARG A 133 2.88 12.39 0.96
N ARG A 134 2.06 12.24 2.02
CA ARG A 134 2.49 12.56 3.39
C ARG A 134 3.67 11.71 3.87
N LEU A 135 3.85 10.52 3.29
CA LEU A 135 4.95 9.61 3.57
C LEU A 135 6.11 9.75 2.58
N GLY A 136 6.13 10.83 1.79
CA GLY A 136 7.24 11.16 0.90
C GLY A 136 7.26 10.44 -0.44
N TRP A 137 6.20 9.71 -0.79
CA TRP A 137 6.07 9.10 -2.12
C TRP A 137 5.56 10.10 -3.15
N THR A 138 6.06 10.01 -4.38
CA THR A 138 5.42 10.67 -5.52
C THR A 138 4.23 9.82 -5.94
N ALA A 139 3.00 10.34 -5.79
CA ALA A 139 1.78 9.64 -6.24
C ALA A 139 1.06 10.49 -7.30
N LEU A 140 0.93 9.96 -8.51
CA LEU A 140 0.35 10.65 -9.67
C LEU A 140 -0.87 9.89 -10.20
N LEU A 141 -1.99 10.60 -10.37
CA LEU A 141 -3.24 10.02 -10.86
C LEU A 141 -3.26 10.02 -12.39
N TYR A 142 -3.43 8.85 -12.98
CA TYR A 142 -3.53 8.64 -14.41
C TYR A 142 -4.88 8.04 -14.81
N ARG A 143 -5.17 8.11 -16.11
CA ARG A 143 -6.29 7.41 -16.76
C ARG A 143 -5.71 6.35 -17.70
N GLY A 144 -5.98 5.09 -17.40
CA GLY A 144 -5.59 3.95 -18.19
C GLY A 144 -6.66 3.47 -19.17
N PRO A 145 -6.49 2.25 -19.70
CA PRO A 145 -7.46 1.62 -20.60
C PRO A 145 -8.87 1.62 -20.04
N ARG A 146 -9.87 1.69 -20.92
CA ARG A 146 -11.30 1.73 -20.56
C ARG A 146 -11.67 2.89 -19.60
N ARG A 147 -10.89 3.98 -19.63
CA ARG A 147 -11.05 5.17 -18.78
C ARG A 147 -10.94 4.88 -17.27
N ARG A 148 -10.32 3.77 -16.88
CA ARG A 148 -10.07 3.42 -15.48
C ARG A 148 -8.97 4.31 -14.92
N ARG A 149 -9.15 4.85 -13.72
CA ARG A 149 -8.10 5.59 -13.03
C ARG A 149 -7.18 4.66 -12.26
N PHE A 150 -5.94 5.08 -12.09
CA PHE A 150 -4.95 4.44 -11.25
C PHE A 150 -3.94 5.47 -10.76
N LEU A 151 -3.27 5.20 -9.64
CA LEU A 151 -2.09 5.95 -9.22
C LEU A 151 -0.84 5.23 -9.71
N GLU A 152 0.09 5.97 -10.29
CA GLU A 152 1.49 5.57 -10.32
C GLU A 152 2.18 6.15 -9.09
N VAL A 153 2.85 5.30 -8.34
CA VAL A 153 3.55 5.63 -7.11
C VAL A 153 5.02 5.35 -7.32
N GLU A 154 5.83 6.39 -7.22
CA GLU A 154 7.26 6.36 -7.49
C GLU A 154 8.03 6.84 -6.26
N PRO A 155 9.29 6.41 -6.11
CA PRO A 155 10.23 7.05 -5.19
C PRO A 155 10.21 8.57 -5.35
N PRO A 156 10.43 9.35 -4.27
CA PRO A 156 10.61 10.78 -4.44
C PRO A 156 11.80 11.03 -5.38
N PRO A 157 11.74 12.08 -6.21
CA PRO A 157 12.90 12.48 -7.00
C PRO A 157 14.08 12.69 -6.07
N ALA A 158 15.27 12.18 -6.45
CA ALA A 158 16.47 12.37 -5.67
C ALA A 158 16.64 13.86 -5.34
N ALA A 159 16.72 14.20 -4.05
CA ALA A 159 16.95 15.56 -3.63
C ALA A 159 18.25 16.04 -4.30
N ARG A 160 18.15 17.11 -5.11
CA ARG A 160 19.34 17.81 -5.59
C ARG A 160 19.93 18.50 -4.35
N HIS A 161 21.03 17.95 -3.85
CA HIS A 161 21.82 18.54 -2.78
C HIS A 161 22.53 19.81 -3.26
#